data_AF-F8NHT2-F1
#
_entry.id   AF-F8NHT2-F1
#
_cell.length_a   1.000
_cell.length_b   1.000
_cell.length_c   1.000
_cell.angle_alpha   90.00
_cell.angle_beta   90.00
_cell.angle_gamma   90.00
#
_symmetry.space_group_name_H-M   'P 1'
#
loop_
_entity.id
_entity.type
_entity.pdbx_description
1 polymer ?
#
loop_
_entity_poly.entity_id
_entity_poly.type
_entity_poly.pdbx_seq_one_letter_code
_entity_poly.pdbx_strand_id
1 'polypeptide(L)'
;MFVLNADWERKKVPGAIGDLMRDLMTLGKSKDDEEDEPKEEPLEERKLEYVHLSTGEEPRSQTSINKSISTFLSQNRARNDASNRAEFLESLSQKRRRLNPDAEASSSSESIPSCARTDAKEINRDLQMKYDIAKNEEGPLRRTMKAASAPATTGRQQTQPITGTLSEEYLSERHPGLDERLKNIETHLAVRYVPSAPRTLLSRLNFLEDHLIHLEKEYPPWAALHFNQPNRGWPPPPRL
;
A
#
# COMPACT_ATOMS: atom_id res chain seq x y z
N MET A 1 2.14 28.26 -29.84
CA MET A 1 2.80 28.22 -31.16
C MET A 1 4.15 27.54 -30.95
N PHE A 2 4.30 26.29 -31.39
CA PHE A 2 5.58 25.59 -31.31
C PHE A 2 6.52 26.22 -32.34
N VAL A 3 7.48 27.02 -31.88
CA VAL A 3 8.52 27.57 -32.74
C VAL A 3 9.58 26.49 -32.86
N LEU A 4 9.53 25.72 -33.95
CA LEU A 4 10.61 24.80 -34.30
C LEU A 4 11.80 25.61 -34.85
N ASN A 5 12.99 25.04 -34.73
CA ASN A 5 14.22 25.66 -35.22
C ASN A 5 14.16 25.81 -36.76
N ALA A 6 14.29 27.02 -37.28
CA ALA A 6 14.14 27.33 -38.71
C ALA A 6 15.10 26.54 -39.63
N ASP A 7 16.29 26.22 -39.13
CA ASP A 7 17.27 25.42 -39.89
C ASP A 7 16.89 23.94 -39.96
N TRP A 8 16.19 23.45 -38.94
CA TRP A 8 15.67 22.09 -38.94
C TRP A 8 14.51 21.96 -39.91
N GLU A 9 13.61 22.95 -39.94
CA GLU A 9 12.46 22.98 -40.85
C GLU A 9 12.92 22.93 -42.31
N ARG A 10 13.86 23.80 -42.70
CA ARG A 10 14.36 23.86 -44.08
C ARG A 10 15.00 22.56 -44.57
N LYS A 11 15.60 21.78 -43.67
CA LYS A 11 16.31 20.54 -44.03
C LYS A 11 15.43 19.30 -43.98
N LYS A 12 14.53 19.20 -43.00
CA LYS A 12 13.75 17.98 -42.75
C LYS A 12 12.34 18.00 -43.33
N VAL A 13 11.69 19.17 -43.36
CA VAL A 13 10.28 19.28 -43.77
C VAL A 13 10.05 18.94 -45.25
N PRO A 14 10.87 19.40 -46.22
CA PRO A 14 10.65 19.06 -47.62
C PRO A 14 10.76 17.55 -47.90
N GLY A 15 11.67 16.86 -47.22
CA GLY A 15 11.84 15.40 -47.33
C GLY A 15 10.63 14.65 -46.78
N ALA A 16 10.19 15.01 -45.57
CA ALA A 16 9.02 14.41 -44.94
C ALA A 16 7.71 14.65 -45.72
N ILE A 17 7.56 15.82 -46.37
CA ILE A 17 6.42 16.10 -47.26
C ILE A 17 6.48 15.21 -48.51
N GLY A 18 7.67 14.96 -49.05
CA GLY A 18 7.87 14.04 -50.17
C GLY A 18 7.53 12.59 -49.81
N ASP A 19 7.90 12.15 -48.60
CA ASP A 19 7.52 10.84 -48.06
C ASP A 19 6.01 10.72 -47.91
N LEU A 20 5.36 11.74 -47.32
CA LEU A 20 3.90 11.81 -47.16
C LEU A 20 3.16 11.72 -48.51
N MET A 21 3.61 12.45 -49.54
CA MET A 21 3.00 12.38 -50.87
C MET A 21 3.14 10.99 -51.50
N ARG A 22 4.26 10.31 -51.26
CA ARG A 22 4.46 8.93 -51.74
C ARG A 22 3.51 7.96 -51.04
N ASP A 23 3.38 8.07 -49.73
CA ASP A 23 2.48 7.23 -48.94
C ASP A 23 1.00 7.47 -49.30
N LEU A 24 0.63 8.71 -49.60
CA LEU A 24 -0.74 9.03 -50.00
C LEU A 24 -1.05 8.54 -51.43
N MET A 25 -0.05 8.51 -52.32
CA MET A 25 -0.18 7.92 -53.65
C MET A 25 -0.20 6.39 -53.64
N THR A 26 0.48 5.74 -52.70
CA THR A 26 0.40 4.27 -52.52
C THR A 26 -0.91 3.86 -51.87
N LEU A 27 -1.39 4.62 -50.88
CA LEU A 27 -2.71 4.41 -50.26
C LEU A 27 -3.87 4.60 -51.25
N GLY A 28 -3.72 5.51 -52.21
CA GLY A 28 -4.69 5.70 -53.28
C GLY A 28 -4.73 4.55 -54.30
N LYS A 29 -3.67 3.74 -54.40
CA LYS A 29 -3.59 2.59 -55.31
C LYS A 29 -4.05 1.28 -54.67
N SER A 30 -3.83 1.11 -53.36
CA SER A 30 -4.22 -0.09 -52.62
C SER A 30 -5.73 -0.24 -52.40
N LYS A 31 -6.55 0.71 -52.86
CA LYS A 31 -8.01 0.66 -52.72
C LYS A 31 -8.70 -0.15 -53.83
N ASP A 32 -8.03 -0.37 -54.95
CA ASP A 32 -8.60 -1.01 -56.14
C ASP A 32 -8.19 -2.49 -56.31
N ASP A 33 -7.20 -2.98 -55.53
CA ASP A 33 -6.73 -4.38 -55.56
C ASP A 33 -7.15 -5.11 -54.26
N GLU A 34 -8.31 -5.78 -54.27
CA GLU A 34 -8.90 -6.49 -53.10
C GLU A 34 -8.13 -7.76 -52.64
N GLU A 35 -7.04 -8.17 -53.31
CA GLU A 35 -6.38 -9.46 -53.07
C GLU A 35 -5.15 -9.39 -52.13
N ASP A 36 -4.57 -8.21 -51.89
CA ASP A 36 -3.41 -8.02 -51.02
C ASP A 36 -3.65 -6.89 -50.00
N GLU A 37 -4.70 -7.01 -49.19
CA GLU A 37 -4.92 -6.12 -48.04
C GLU A 37 -3.79 -6.36 -47.01
N PRO A 38 -2.85 -5.41 -46.79
CA PRO A 38 -1.87 -5.59 -45.72
C PRO A 38 -2.66 -5.58 -44.42
N LYS A 39 -2.68 -6.71 -43.71
CA LYS A 39 -3.29 -6.82 -42.38
C LYS A 39 -2.76 -5.68 -41.54
N GLU A 40 -3.58 -4.64 -41.38
CA GLU A 40 -3.20 -3.49 -40.61
C GLU A 40 -2.90 -3.97 -39.19
N GLU A 41 -1.66 -3.78 -38.75
CA GLU A 41 -1.31 -4.07 -37.37
C GLU A 41 -2.32 -3.38 -36.44
N PRO A 42 -2.83 -4.10 -35.43
CA PRO A 42 -3.86 -3.58 -34.56
C PRO A 42 -3.41 -2.24 -33.98
N LEU A 43 -4.34 -1.29 -33.91
CA LEU A 43 -4.07 0.10 -33.48
C LEU A 43 -3.27 0.20 -32.18
N GLU A 44 -3.41 -0.78 -31.28
CA GLU A 44 -2.65 -0.84 -30.04
C GLU A 44 -1.15 -1.08 -30.26
N GLU A 45 -0.75 -1.89 -31.23
CA GLU A 45 0.66 -2.17 -31.56
C GLU A 45 1.30 -0.94 -32.22
N ARG A 46 0.62 -0.32 -33.20
CA ARG A 46 1.05 0.94 -33.80
C ARG A 46 1.24 2.06 -32.78
N LYS A 47 0.38 2.13 -31.75
CA LYS A 47 0.53 3.12 -30.67
C LYS A 47 1.81 2.93 -29.86
N LEU A 48 2.30 1.70 -29.71
CA LEU A 48 3.51 1.42 -28.92
C LEU A 48 4.77 1.94 -29.61
N GLU A 49 4.80 1.99 -30.94
CA GLU A 49 5.92 2.54 -31.71
C GLU A 49 6.19 4.03 -31.39
N TYR A 50 5.14 4.77 -31.04
CA TYR A 50 5.23 6.19 -30.69
C TYR A 50 5.47 6.45 -29.20
N VAL A 51 5.47 5.41 -28.36
CA VAL A 51 5.70 5.55 -26.91
C VAL A 51 7.18 5.38 -26.62
N HIS A 52 7.85 6.50 -26.32
CA HIS A 52 9.23 6.50 -25.86
C HIS A 52 9.29 6.67 -24.34
N LEU A 53 9.57 5.60 -23.61
CA LEU A 53 9.81 5.67 -22.16
C LEU A 53 11.25 6.12 -21.88
N SER A 54 11.44 6.93 -20.84
CA SER A 54 12.73 7.56 -20.47
C SER A 54 13.77 6.59 -19.88
N THR A 55 13.37 5.36 -19.62
CA THR A 55 14.12 4.25 -19.04
C THR A 55 13.81 3.06 -19.92
N GLY A 56 14.81 2.35 -20.45
CA GLY A 56 14.73 1.33 -21.52
C GLY A 56 13.83 0.10 -21.28
N GLU A 57 12.63 0.34 -20.77
CA GLU A 57 11.50 -0.56 -20.66
C GLU A 57 10.79 -0.59 -22.01
N GLU A 58 10.41 -1.78 -22.42
CA GLU A 58 9.62 -1.97 -23.64
C GLU A 58 8.21 -1.39 -23.45
N PRO A 59 7.71 -0.59 -24.40
CA PRO A 59 6.34 -0.07 -24.33
C PRO A 59 5.35 -1.24 -24.37
N ARG A 60 4.44 -1.30 -23.39
CA ARG A 60 3.40 -2.32 -23.29
C ARG A 60 2.01 -1.72 -23.49
N SER A 61 1.12 -2.45 -24.16
CA SER A 61 -0.27 -2.02 -24.32
C SER A 61 -1.03 -2.08 -22.99
N GLN A 62 -1.98 -1.16 -22.81
CA GLN A 62 -2.83 -1.14 -21.62
C GLN A 62 -3.63 -2.45 -21.47
N THR A 63 -4.03 -3.06 -22.58
CA THR A 63 -4.72 -4.36 -22.59
C THR A 63 -3.81 -5.49 -22.11
N SER A 64 -2.54 -5.50 -22.52
CA SER A 64 -1.54 -6.47 -22.04
C SER A 64 -1.31 -6.32 -20.53
N ILE A 65 -1.18 -5.08 -20.05
CA ILE A 65 -1.05 -4.78 -18.62
C ILE A 65 -2.29 -5.27 -17.85
N ASN A 66 -3.49 -4.90 -18.29
CA ASN A 66 -4.74 -5.32 -17.63
C ASN A 66 -4.93 -6.84 -17.64
N LYS A 67 -4.55 -7.52 -18.73
CA LYS A 67 -4.54 -8.99 -18.81
C LYS A 67 -3.60 -9.60 -17.78
N SER A 68 -2.36 -9.11 -17.69
CA SER A 68 -1.37 -9.62 -16.72
C SER A 68 -1.77 -9.38 -15.26
N ILE A 69 -2.40 -8.24 -14.95
CA ILE A 69 -2.94 -7.96 -13.62
C ILE A 69 -4.10 -8.92 -13.33
N SER A 70 -5.00 -9.11 -14.29
CA SER A 70 -6.16 -9.98 -14.13
C SER A 70 -5.75 -11.45 -13.92
N THR A 71 -4.77 -11.95 -14.68
CA THR A 71 -4.25 -13.30 -14.50
C THR A 71 -3.60 -13.47 -13.13
N PHE A 72 -2.77 -12.51 -12.70
CA PHE A 72 -2.17 -12.52 -11.38
C PHE A 72 -3.22 -12.55 -10.25
N LEU A 73 -4.25 -11.69 -10.34
CA LEU A 73 -5.34 -11.68 -9.37
C LEU A 73 -6.13 -12.99 -9.37
N SER A 74 -6.39 -13.57 -10.54
CA SER A 74 -7.08 -14.86 -10.65
C SER A 74 -6.27 -15.99 -10.01
N GLN A 75 -4.94 -16.00 -10.18
CA GLN A 75 -4.05 -16.97 -9.60
C GLN A 75 -3.97 -16.83 -8.09
N ASN A 76 -3.92 -15.59 -7.59
CA ASN A 76 -3.90 -15.31 -6.16
C ASN A 76 -5.21 -15.73 -5.49
N ARG A 77 -6.36 -15.44 -6.12
CA ARG A 77 -7.68 -15.94 -5.68
C ARG A 77 -7.70 -17.46 -5.66
N ALA A 78 -7.25 -18.12 -6.73
CA ALA A 78 -7.22 -19.58 -6.79
C ALA A 78 -6.33 -20.19 -5.70
N ARG A 79 -5.18 -19.57 -5.40
CA ARG A 79 -4.28 -20.00 -4.32
C ARG A 79 -4.91 -19.84 -2.94
N ASN A 80 -5.53 -18.69 -2.68
CA ASN A 80 -6.22 -18.43 -1.41
C ASN A 80 -7.40 -19.39 -1.24
N ASP A 81 -8.18 -19.59 -2.29
CA ASP A 81 -9.29 -20.54 -2.26
C ASP A 81 -8.80 -21.98 -2.05
N ALA A 82 -7.69 -22.38 -2.65
CA ALA A 82 -7.10 -23.69 -2.42
C ALA A 82 -6.61 -23.86 -0.98
N SER A 83 -5.93 -22.84 -0.42
CA SER A 83 -5.47 -22.83 0.97
C SER A 83 -6.66 -22.88 1.95
N ASN A 84 -7.66 -22.04 1.74
CA ASN A 84 -8.87 -21.99 2.55
C ASN A 84 -9.65 -23.31 2.48
N ARG A 85 -9.77 -23.91 1.30
CA ARG A 85 -10.40 -25.23 1.16
C ARG A 85 -9.64 -26.31 1.92
N ALA A 86 -8.31 -26.32 1.86
CA ALA A 86 -7.49 -27.31 2.58
C ALA A 86 -7.56 -27.15 4.11
N GLU A 87 -7.71 -25.91 4.61
CA GLU A 87 -7.79 -25.64 6.04
C GLU A 87 -9.19 -25.91 6.61
N PHE A 88 -10.23 -25.39 5.97
CA PHE A 88 -11.57 -25.32 6.54
C PHE A 88 -12.54 -26.40 6.08
N LEU A 89 -12.27 -27.10 4.97
CA LEU A 89 -13.13 -28.18 4.49
C LEU A 89 -12.52 -29.55 4.80
N GLU A 90 -13.39 -30.53 5.03
CA GLU A 90 -12.94 -31.92 5.00
C GLU A 90 -12.46 -32.27 3.59
N SER A 91 -11.32 -32.94 3.47
CA SER A 91 -10.86 -33.47 2.18
C SER A 91 -11.95 -34.39 1.60
N LEU A 92 -12.17 -34.35 0.28
CA LEU A 92 -13.13 -35.25 -0.38
C LEU A 92 -12.85 -36.72 -0.07
N SER A 93 -11.58 -37.10 0.11
CA SER A 93 -11.17 -38.43 0.56
C SER A 93 -11.64 -38.75 1.99
N GLN A 94 -11.63 -37.75 2.88
CA GLN A 94 -12.09 -37.88 4.26
C GLN A 94 -13.61 -37.96 4.33
N LYS A 95 -14.32 -37.12 3.56
CA LYS A 95 -15.79 -37.18 3.43
C LYS A 95 -16.26 -38.51 2.84
N ARG A 96 -15.60 -39.01 1.78
CA ARG A 96 -15.92 -40.32 1.17
C ARG A 96 -15.67 -41.47 2.16
N ARG A 97 -14.58 -41.42 2.94
CA ARG A 97 -14.31 -42.40 4.00
C ARG A 97 -15.36 -42.37 5.12
N ARG A 98 -15.90 -41.18 5.46
CA ARG A 98 -16.99 -41.02 6.43
C ARG A 98 -18.31 -41.59 5.92
N LEU A 99 -18.62 -41.39 4.63
CA LEU A 99 -19.88 -41.82 4.02
C LEU A 99 -19.90 -43.30 3.62
N ASN A 100 -18.76 -43.86 3.21
CA ASN A 100 -18.60 -45.27 2.84
C ASN A 100 -17.27 -45.83 3.38
N PRO A 101 -17.27 -46.52 4.54
CA PRO A 101 -16.04 -47.07 5.13
C PRO A 101 -15.45 -48.25 4.34
N ASP A 102 -16.25 -48.97 3.55
CA ASP A 102 -15.84 -50.16 2.77
C ASP A 102 -15.55 -49.87 1.28
N ALA A 103 -15.75 -48.63 0.83
CA ALA A 103 -15.47 -48.27 -0.56
C ALA A 103 -13.99 -47.89 -0.71
N GLU A 104 -13.18 -48.85 -1.13
CA GLU A 104 -11.80 -48.59 -1.53
C GLU A 104 -11.72 -47.46 -2.57
N ALA A 105 -10.61 -46.71 -2.44
CA ALA A 105 -10.33 -45.41 -3.07
C ALA A 105 -10.53 -45.39 -4.59
N SER A 106 -11.77 -45.14 -5.03
CA SER A 106 -12.05 -44.72 -6.40
C SER A 106 -11.61 -43.26 -6.55
N SER A 107 -10.43 -43.10 -7.12
CA SER A 107 -9.68 -41.87 -7.38
C SER A 107 -10.28 -41.02 -8.50
N SER A 108 -11.56 -40.67 -8.42
CA SER A 108 -12.08 -39.59 -9.29
C SER A 108 -11.57 -38.25 -8.77
N SER A 109 -10.51 -37.78 -9.41
CA SER A 109 -9.85 -36.48 -9.25
C SER A 109 -10.69 -35.31 -9.78
N GLU A 110 -12.01 -35.36 -9.60
CA GLU A 110 -12.89 -34.26 -9.98
C GLU A 110 -13.04 -33.34 -8.77
N SER A 111 -12.73 -32.06 -8.96
CA SER A 111 -12.92 -31.02 -7.96
C SER A 111 -14.41 -30.77 -7.77
N ILE A 112 -15.08 -31.64 -7.02
CA ILE A 112 -16.49 -31.47 -6.66
C ILE A 112 -16.60 -30.15 -5.87
N PRO A 113 -17.47 -29.21 -6.29
CA PRO A 113 -17.64 -27.95 -5.59
C PRO A 113 -18.25 -28.22 -4.20
N SER A 114 -17.44 -28.11 -3.16
CA SER A 114 -17.83 -28.20 -1.76
C SER A 114 -17.76 -26.82 -1.08
N CYS A 115 -18.54 -26.63 -0.02
CA CYS A 115 -18.60 -25.37 0.73
C CYS A 115 -18.55 -25.61 2.24
N ALA A 116 -18.08 -24.60 2.98
CA ALA A 116 -17.92 -24.69 4.44
C ALA A 116 -19.25 -24.83 5.19
N ARG A 117 -20.39 -24.53 4.56
CA ARG A 117 -21.71 -24.72 5.19
C ARG A 117 -22.12 -26.19 5.25
N THR A 118 -21.59 -27.02 4.35
CA THR A 118 -21.95 -28.45 4.26
C THR A 118 -20.85 -29.36 4.76
N ASP A 119 -19.57 -29.03 4.46
CA ASP A 119 -18.44 -29.93 4.68
C ASP A 119 -17.33 -29.27 5.51
N ALA A 120 -17.71 -28.55 6.58
CA ALA A 120 -16.75 -27.95 7.50
C ALA A 120 -15.93 -29.03 8.22
N LYS A 121 -14.63 -28.79 8.33
CA LYS A 121 -13.71 -29.63 9.09
C LYS A 121 -14.01 -29.52 10.59
N GLU A 122 -14.16 -30.66 11.25
CA GLU A 122 -14.37 -30.70 12.71
C GLU A 122 -13.09 -30.23 13.44
N ILE A 123 -13.24 -29.25 14.33
CA ILE A 123 -12.12 -28.68 15.11
C ILE A 123 -12.05 -29.40 16.46
N ASN A 124 -10.90 -30.02 16.74
CA ASN A 124 -10.62 -30.60 18.05
C ASN A 124 -10.38 -29.49 19.09
N ARG A 125 -11.43 -29.12 19.83
CA ARG A 125 -11.42 -28.04 20.83
C ARG A 125 -10.44 -28.29 21.98
N ASP A 126 -10.17 -29.56 22.30
CA ASP A 126 -9.25 -29.95 23.38
C ASP A 126 -7.78 -29.65 23.08
N LEU A 127 -7.39 -29.61 21.80
CA LEU A 127 -6.03 -29.22 21.38
C LEU A 127 -5.87 -27.70 21.25
N GLN A 128 -6.97 -26.98 20.99
CA GLN A 128 -6.96 -25.54 20.77
C GLN A 128 -7.14 -24.74 22.07
N MET A 129 -7.81 -25.30 23.08
CA MET A 129 -7.92 -24.72 24.42
C MET A 129 -6.65 -25.03 25.23
N LYS A 130 -5.52 -24.41 24.87
CA LYS A 130 -4.42 -24.26 25.85
C LYS A 130 -4.94 -23.32 26.92
N TYR A 131 -5.25 -23.85 28.10
CA TYR A 131 -5.56 -23.02 29.26
C TYR A 131 -4.31 -22.23 29.66
N ASP A 132 -4.22 -20.97 29.23
CA ASP A 132 -3.31 -20.01 29.85
C ASP A 132 -3.88 -19.63 31.22
N ILE A 133 -3.73 -20.52 32.20
CA ILE A 133 -4.07 -20.22 33.59
C ILE A 133 -3.03 -19.24 34.11
N ALA A 134 -3.33 -17.94 33.96
CA ALA A 134 -2.61 -16.90 34.67
C ALA A 134 -2.89 -17.06 36.17
N LYS A 135 -1.96 -17.71 36.88
CA LYS A 135 -1.92 -17.68 38.34
C LYS A 135 -1.54 -16.27 38.77
N ASN A 136 -2.54 -15.42 38.93
CA ASN A 136 -2.37 -14.20 39.71
C ASN A 136 -2.20 -14.65 41.16
N GLU A 137 -0.96 -14.71 41.64
CA GLU A 137 -0.62 -14.89 43.06
C GLU A 137 -1.30 -13.82 43.95
N GLU A 138 -1.77 -12.74 43.33
CA GLU A 138 -2.48 -11.66 44.00
C GLU A 138 -4.01 -11.80 43.85
N GLY A 139 -4.63 -12.33 44.89
CA GLY A 139 -6.08 -12.49 44.98
C GLY A 139 -6.84 -11.15 45.17
N PRO A 140 -8.17 -11.14 44.97
CA PRO A 140 -9.01 -9.94 45.06
C PRO A 140 -8.89 -9.15 46.36
N LEU A 141 -8.48 -9.84 47.45
CA LEU A 141 -8.45 -9.33 48.81
C LEU A 141 -7.30 -8.34 49.09
N ARG A 142 -6.22 -8.34 48.28
CA ARG A 142 -5.12 -7.37 48.47
C ARG A 142 -5.44 -5.98 47.93
N ARG A 143 -6.43 -5.86 47.04
CA ARG A 143 -6.87 -4.56 46.49
C ARG A 143 -7.63 -3.68 47.48
N THR A 144 -8.06 -4.22 48.63
CA THR A 144 -8.91 -3.51 49.60
C THR A 144 -8.18 -2.96 50.82
N MET A 145 -6.87 -3.11 50.95
CA MET A 145 -6.10 -2.49 52.04
C MET A 145 -5.40 -1.22 51.52
N LYS A 146 -6.17 -0.13 51.38
CA LYS A 146 -5.63 1.21 51.15
C LYS A 146 -5.07 1.75 52.46
N ALA A 147 -3.81 1.44 52.77
CA ALA A 147 -3.05 2.16 53.79
C ALA A 147 -2.62 3.51 53.22
N ALA A 148 -3.02 4.58 53.91
CA ALA A 148 -2.65 5.94 53.59
C ALA A 148 -1.18 6.21 53.98
N SER A 149 -0.29 6.36 53.00
CA SER A 149 0.82 7.34 53.03
C SER A 149 1.67 7.27 51.75
N ALA A 150 1.67 8.38 51.01
CA ALA A 150 2.77 8.96 50.21
C ALA A 150 3.52 8.11 49.12
N PRO A 151 4.11 8.79 48.11
CA PRO A 151 4.45 8.18 46.82
C PRO A 151 5.91 7.73 46.75
N ALA A 152 6.15 6.55 46.18
CA ALA A 152 7.42 6.21 45.55
C ALA A 152 7.22 5.08 44.53
N THR A 153 7.42 5.45 43.27
CA THR A 153 8.09 4.70 42.20
C THR A 153 8.57 3.30 42.56
N THR A 154 8.04 2.28 41.86
CA THR A 154 8.78 1.31 41.03
C THR A 154 7.87 0.15 40.64
N GLY A 155 7.81 -0.17 39.35
CA GLY A 155 6.99 -1.27 38.85
C GLY A 155 7.29 -1.59 37.38
N ARG A 156 8.46 -2.20 37.16
CA ARG A 156 8.88 -2.92 35.96
C ARG A 156 7.71 -3.71 35.34
N GLN A 157 7.47 -3.51 34.05
CA GLN A 157 6.82 -4.48 33.16
C GLN A 157 7.79 -4.68 31.99
N GLN A 158 8.58 -5.74 32.05
CA GLN A 158 8.35 -6.99 31.31
C GLN A 158 8.24 -6.77 29.81
N THR A 159 9.39 -7.03 29.18
CA THR A 159 9.62 -7.24 27.76
C THR A 159 8.92 -8.51 27.27
N GLN A 160 7.95 -8.38 26.37
CA GLN A 160 7.69 -9.34 25.28
C GLN A 160 7.11 -8.58 24.06
N PRO A 161 7.38 -9.04 22.83
CA PRO A 161 7.34 -8.21 21.63
C PRO A 161 5.93 -8.14 21.05
N ILE A 162 5.34 -6.95 21.06
CA ILE A 162 4.08 -6.69 20.35
C ILE A 162 4.45 -6.09 18.99
N THR A 163 4.60 -6.97 18.02
CA THR A 163 4.39 -6.65 16.60
C THR A 163 2.91 -6.44 16.40
N GLY A 164 2.48 -5.19 16.47
CA GLY A 164 1.07 -4.83 16.34
C GLY A 164 0.93 -3.36 16.62
N THR A 165 0.78 -2.59 15.54
CA THR A 165 0.41 -1.18 15.48
C THR A 165 -0.49 -0.76 16.64
N LEU A 166 0.11 -0.19 17.69
CA LEU A 166 -0.63 0.55 18.71
C LEU A 166 -1.22 1.76 18.00
N SER A 167 -2.54 1.78 17.82
CA SER A 167 -3.25 2.93 17.26
C SER A 167 -2.94 4.16 18.11
N GLU A 168 -2.77 5.29 17.43
CA GLU A 168 -2.35 6.59 18.01
C GLU A 168 -3.25 7.01 19.19
N GLU A 169 -4.53 6.60 19.19
CA GLU A 169 -5.46 6.71 20.32
C GLU A 169 -4.93 6.10 21.63
N TYR A 170 -4.37 4.89 21.62
CA TYR A 170 -3.83 4.25 22.83
C TYR A 170 -2.56 4.94 23.35
N LEU A 171 -1.81 5.63 22.50
CA LEU A 171 -0.63 6.38 22.91
C LEU A 171 -0.98 7.79 23.40
N SER A 172 -2.01 8.43 22.83
CA SER A 172 -2.56 9.69 23.32
C SER A 172 -3.21 9.52 24.71
N GLU A 173 -3.92 8.41 24.95
CA GLU A 173 -4.46 8.10 26.29
C GLU A 173 -3.37 7.86 27.33
N ARG A 174 -2.23 7.28 26.92
CA ARG A 174 -1.10 7.00 27.82
C ARG A 174 -0.25 8.25 28.12
N HIS A 175 -0.22 9.23 27.23
CA HIS A 175 0.60 10.42 27.34
C HIS A 175 -0.11 11.68 26.79
N PRO A 176 -1.09 12.25 27.53
CA PRO A 176 -1.87 13.40 27.06
C PRO A 176 -1.01 14.64 26.76
N GLY A 177 0.07 14.86 27.53
CA GLY A 177 0.97 15.99 27.31
C GLY A 177 1.82 15.90 26.03
N LEU A 178 1.98 14.71 25.45
CA LEU A 178 2.70 14.56 24.17
C LEU A 178 1.82 14.92 22.98
N ASP A 179 0.52 14.63 23.06
CA ASP A 179 -0.44 15.01 22.04
C ASP A 179 -0.59 16.55 21.95
N GLU A 180 -0.66 17.24 23.10
CA GLU A 180 -0.62 18.70 23.15
C GLU A 180 0.65 19.28 22.53
N ARG A 181 1.82 18.71 22.86
CA ARG A 181 3.11 19.14 22.30
C ARG A 181 3.19 18.91 20.79
N LEU A 182 2.68 17.78 20.30
CA LEU A 182 2.63 17.47 18.87
C LEU A 182 1.72 18.45 18.13
N LYS A 183 0.54 18.74 18.65
CA LYS A 183 -0.37 19.77 18.11
C LYS A 183 0.28 21.15 18.07
N ASN A 184 1.04 21.50 19.11
CA ASN A 184 1.78 22.76 19.13
C ASN A 184 2.84 22.81 18.02
N ILE A 185 3.62 21.74 17.83
CA ILE A 185 4.62 21.64 16.77
C ILE A 185 3.98 21.70 15.38
N GLU A 186 2.87 21.00 15.16
CA GLU A 186 2.11 21.05 13.91
C GLU A 186 1.60 22.46 13.61
N THR A 187 1.12 23.15 14.64
CA THR A 187 0.66 24.55 14.55
C THR A 187 1.82 25.50 14.22
N HIS A 188 2.99 25.30 14.85
CA HIS A 188 4.20 26.09 14.58
C HIS A 188 4.70 25.93 13.15
N LEU A 189 4.65 24.71 12.61
CA LEU A 189 5.08 24.41 11.24
C LEU A 189 4.01 24.67 10.17
N ALA A 190 2.77 24.94 10.57
CA ALA A 190 1.62 25.02 9.67
C ALA A 190 1.44 23.75 8.80
N VAL A 191 1.81 22.58 9.34
CA VAL A 191 1.73 21.29 8.64
C VAL A 191 0.65 20.45 9.33
N ARG A 192 -0.29 19.93 8.54
CA ARG A 192 -1.23 18.90 8.98
C ARG A 192 -0.69 17.54 8.58
N TYR A 193 -0.34 16.72 9.55
CA TYR A 193 0.16 15.38 9.27
C TYR A 193 -0.98 14.46 8.81
N VAL A 194 -0.74 13.67 7.76
CA VAL A 194 -1.61 12.58 7.31
C VAL A 194 -0.90 11.27 7.65
N PRO A 195 -1.53 10.34 8.39
CA PRO A 195 -0.83 9.18 8.91
C PRO A 195 -0.37 8.25 7.80
N SER A 196 0.95 8.14 7.61
CA SER A 196 1.58 6.98 7.00
C SER A 196 2.00 6.01 8.11
N ALA A 197 1.53 4.77 8.09
CA ALA A 197 1.93 3.74 9.05
C ALA A 197 3.39 3.26 8.84
N PRO A 198 4.11 2.76 9.87
CA PRO A 198 4.10 3.13 11.28
C PRO A 198 5.53 3.47 11.79
N ARG A 199 5.73 4.69 12.31
CA ARG A 199 6.88 5.03 13.19
C ARG A 199 6.32 5.38 14.57
N THR A 200 7.00 4.94 15.64
CA THR A 200 6.54 5.16 17.02
C THR A 200 6.38 6.66 17.31
N LEU A 201 5.34 7.07 18.06
CA LEU A 201 5.04 8.48 18.37
C LEU A 201 6.26 9.24 18.92
N LEU A 202 7.04 8.60 19.80
CA LEU A 202 8.26 9.19 20.36
C LEU A 202 9.34 9.43 19.31
N SER A 203 9.57 8.48 18.40
CA SER A 203 10.53 8.67 17.30
C SER A 203 10.09 9.79 16.34
N ARG A 204 8.78 9.95 16.16
CA ARG A 204 8.19 11.02 15.36
C ARG A 204 8.42 12.39 15.99
N LEU A 205 8.13 12.53 17.29
CA LEU A 205 8.35 13.77 18.03
C LEU A 205 9.82 14.17 17.97
N ASN A 206 10.73 13.22 18.23
CA ASN A 206 12.17 13.48 18.14
C ASN A 206 12.59 13.95 16.74
N PHE A 207 12.10 13.29 15.69
CA PHE A 207 12.41 13.67 14.31
C PHE A 207 11.94 15.09 13.94
N LEU A 208 10.72 15.46 14.34
CA LEU A 208 10.19 16.80 14.07
C LEU A 208 10.99 17.88 14.80
N GLU A 209 11.43 17.60 16.03
CA GLU A 209 12.22 18.52 16.83
C GLU A 209 13.64 18.70 16.30
N ASP A 210 14.30 17.60 15.93
CA ASP A 210 15.62 17.65 15.28
C ASP A 210 15.56 18.47 13.99
N HIS A 211 14.50 18.29 13.20
CA HIS A 211 14.31 19.03 11.96
C HIS A 211 13.99 20.51 12.20
N LEU A 212 13.23 20.83 13.25
CA LEU A 212 12.97 22.22 13.66
C LEU A 212 14.28 22.91 14.04
N ILE A 213 15.09 22.29 14.90
CA ILE A 213 16.38 22.84 15.33
C ILE A 213 17.30 23.05 14.12
N HIS A 214 17.32 22.11 13.18
CA HIS A 214 18.13 22.23 11.97
C HIS A 214 17.71 23.42 11.11
N LEU A 215 16.40 23.60 10.88
CA LEU A 215 15.89 24.72 10.08
C LEU A 215 16.14 26.08 10.75
N GLU A 216 15.96 26.17 12.07
CA GLU A 216 16.23 27.41 12.81
C GLU A 216 17.71 27.79 12.79
N LYS A 217 18.59 26.79 12.83
CA LYS A 217 20.04 27.00 12.83
C LYS A 217 20.58 27.36 11.44
N GLU A 218 20.21 26.60 10.42
CA GLU A 218 20.79 26.73 9.07
C GLU A 218 20.09 27.81 8.23
N TYR A 219 18.78 28.04 8.44
CA TYR A 219 18.00 29.02 7.68
C TYR A 219 17.12 29.93 8.57
N PRO A 220 17.72 30.76 9.45
CA PRO A 220 16.96 31.65 10.34
C PRO A 220 15.96 32.58 9.62
N PRO A 221 16.28 33.21 8.47
CA PRO A 221 15.34 34.10 7.78
C PRO A 221 14.14 33.37 7.18
N TRP A 222 14.35 32.12 6.73
CA TRP A 222 13.30 31.29 6.17
C TRP A 222 12.37 30.78 7.29
N ALA A 223 12.95 30.28 8.38
CA ALA A 223 12.20 29.87 9.57
C ALA A 223 11.35 31.02 10.12
N ALA A 224 11.91 32.23 10.22
CA ALA A 224 11.17 33.41 10.67
C ALA A 224 10.01 33.83 9.74
N LEU A 225 10.06 33.47 8.45
CA LEU A 225 8.99 33.74 7.51
C LEU A 225 7.86 32.72 7.61
N HIS A 226 8.21 31.44 7.72
CA HIS A 226 7.30 30.31 7.57
C HIS A 226 6.76 29.75 8.89
N PHE A 227 7.42 29.98 10.03
CA PHE A 227 6.94 29.50 11.32
C PHE A 227 5.91 30.46 11.94
N ASN A 228 4.87 29.87 12.54
CA ASN A 228 3.88 30.61 13.32
C ASN A 228 4.46 30.91 14.71
N GLN A 229 5.15 32.04 14.83
CA GLN A 229 5.68 32.53 16.10
C GLN A 229 4.60 33.30 16.88
N PRO A 230 4.38 32.99 18.16
CA PRO A 230 3.47 33.77 18.99
C PRO A 230 3.98 35.21 19.10
N ASN A 231 3.07 36.18 18.90
CA ASN A 231 3.32 37.63 18.95
C ASN A 231 4.07 38.24 17.74
N ARG A 232 4.06 37.59 16.58
CA ARG A 232 4.58 38.21 15.35
C ARG A 232 3.59 39.25 14.80
N GLY A 233 3.90 40.53 14.99
CA GLY A 233 3.23 41.63 14.29
C GLY A 233 3.68 41.65 12.82
N TRP A 234 2.79 41.28 11.90
CA TRP A 234 3.01 41.47 10.47
C TRP A 234 2.49 42.86 10.06
N PRO A 235 3.18 43.66 9.23
CA PRO A 235 4.42 43.42 8.47
C PRO A 235 5.71 43.81 9.24
N PRO A 236 6.90 43.40 8.76
CA PRO A 236 8.17 43.84 9.36
C PRO A 236 8.34 45.37 9.26
N PRO A 237 8.92 46.04 10.27
CA PRO A 237 9.23 47.46 10.17
C PRO A 237 10.21 47.71 9.01
N PRO A 238 10.05 48.82 8.25
CA PRO A 238 10.93 49.14 7.14
C PRO A 238 12.37 49.23 7.62
N ARG A 239 13.29 48.66 6.84
CA ARG A 239 14.73 48.72 7.14
C ARG A 239 15.18 50.18 6.99
N LEU A 240 15.69 50.78 8.08
CA LEU A 240 16.48 52.01 8.04
C LEU A 240 17.92 51.68 7.61
#